data_AF-A0ABC9P7Y6-F1
#
_entry.id   AF-A0ABC9P7Y6-F1
#
_cell.length_a   1.000
_cell.length_b   1.000
_cell.length_c   1.000
_cell.angle_alpha   90.00
_cell.angle_beta   90.00
_cell.angle_gamma   90.00
#
_symmetry.space_group_name_H-M   'P 1'
#
loop_
_entity.id
_entity.type
_entity.pdbx_description
1 polymer ?
#
loop_
_entity_poly.entity_id
_entity_poly.type
_entity_poly.pdbx_seq_one_letter_code
_entity_poly.pdbx_strand_id
1 'polypeptide(L)'
;MKKSIVTMLFLMLGMVVFTACGSKMDKTAEEFKNKIIEEESYKDKNKEENFSFLIYKDKSTNRYLADVWLPVEKDSQLEYYFFFDESKKMDKSKSETAFNDKKASGNYEVIYKSGKFK
;
A
#
# COMPACT_ATOMS: atom_id res chain seq x y z
N MET A 1 -48.23 0.62 -11.37
CA MET A 1 -47.02 0.46 -10.55
C MET A 1 -46.58 -1.00 -10.58
N LYS A 2 -45.47 -1.33 -11.25
CA LYS A 2 -44.61 -2.49 -10.95
C LYS A 2 -43.19 -2.05 -11.28
N LYS A 3 -42.51 -1.51 -10.26
CA LYS A 3 -41.12 -1.03 -10.35
C LYS A 3 -40.17 -2.20 -10.14
N SER A 4 -39.04 -2.13 -10.82
CA SER A 4 -37.75 -2.72 -10.45
C SER A 4 -37.58 -4.24 -10.49
N ILE A 5 -37.40 -4.77 -11.69
CA ILE A 5 -36.61 -6.00 -11.92
C ILE A 5 -35.12 -5.66 -12.18
N VAL A 6 -34.78 -4.37 -12.34
CA VAL A 6 -33.42 -3.91 -12.70
C VAL A 6 -32.43 -3.94 -11.52
N THR A 7 -32.90 -4.09 -10.28
CA THR A 7 -32.03 -4.02 -9.08
C THR A 7 -31.31 -5.31 -8.71
N MET A 8 -31.59 -6.44 -9.37
CA MET A 8 -31.02 -7.73 -8.94
C MET A 8 -29.72 -8.12 -9.66
N LEU A 9 -29.31 -7.41 -10.73
CA LEU A 9 -28.08 -7.69 -11.46
C LEU A 9 -26.82 -7.02 -10.87
N PHE A 10 -26.94 -6.08 -9.94
CA PHE A 10 -25.81 -5.29 -9.44
C PHE A 10 -25.11 -5.87 -8.20
N LEU A 11 -25.58 -7.00 -7.65
CA LEU A 11 -25.02 -7.60 -6.43
C LEU A 11 -23.90 -8.63 -6.66
N MET A 12 -23.50 -8.87 -7.92
CA MET A 12 -22.46 -9.86 -8.26
C MET A 12 -21.07 -9.25 -8.53
N LEU A 13 -20.91 -7.92 -8.40
CA LEU A 13 -19.65 -7.20 -8.60
C LEU A 13 -18.80 -7.05 -7.31
N GLY A 14 -19.16 -7.77 -6.25
CA GLY A 14 -18.66 -7.53 -4.90
C GLY A 14 -17.56 -8.45 -4.38
N MET A 15 -16.91 -9.26 -5.22
CA MET A 15 -15.72 -10.02 -4.84
C MET A 15 -14.77 -10.16 -6.03
N VAL A 16 -14.16 -9.04 -6.45
CA VAL A 16 -12.84 -9.15 -7.07
C VAL A 16 -11.88 -9.53 -5.95
N VAL A 17 -11.84 -10.82 -5.63
CA VAL A 17 -10.67 -11.39 -4.99
C VAL A 17 -9.57 -11.19 -6.02
N PHE A 18 -8.79 -10.12 -5.85
CA PHE A 18 -7.48 -10.06 -6.46
C PHE A 18 -6.71 -11.23 -5.84
N THR A 19 -6.86 -12.42 -6.43
CA THR A 19 -5.82 -13.43 -6.39
C THR A 19 -4.62 -12.71 -6.96
N ALA A 20 -3.79 -12.16 -6.07
CA ALA A 20 -2.52 -11.54 -6.40
C ALA A 20 -1.70 -12.61 -7.09
N CYS A 21 -1.87 -12.69 -8.41
CA CYS A 21 -1.23 -13.66 -9.26
C CYS A 21 0.20 -13.16 -9.45
N GLY A 22 1.03 -13.44 -8.45
CA GLY A 22 2.44 -13.78 -8.65
C GLY A 22 3.38 -12.72 -9.21
N SER A 23 3.13 -11.42 -9.09
CA SER A 23 4.23 -10.47 -9.23
C SER A 23 5.04 -10.50 -7.93
N LYS A 24 6.05 -11.37 -7.86
CA LYS A 24 7.12 -11.22 -6.87
C LYS A 24 7.60 -9.77 -6.95
N MET A 25 7.54 -9.05 -5.82
CA MET A 25 8.22 -7.77 -5.67
C MET A 25 9.65 -7.93 -6.18
N ASP A 26 10.13 -6.96 -6.95
CA ASP A 26 11.53 -6.94 -7.32
C ASP A 26 12.41 -6.67 -6.08
N LYS A 27 13.72 -6.87 -6.23
CA LYS A 27 14.67 -6.71 -5.12
C LYS A 27 14.62 -5.31 -4.49
N THR A 28 14.38 -4.27 -5.29
CA THR A 28 14.35 -2.89 -4.79
C THR A 28 13.08 -2.61 -4.00
N ALA A 29 11.94 -3.17 -4.43
CA ALA A 29 10.72 -3.14 -3.66
C ALA A 29 10.87 -3.87 -2.31
N GLU A 30 11.54 -5.03 -2.29
CA GLU A 30 11.82 -5.77 -1.05
C GLU A 30 12.76 -4.96 -0.12
N GLU A 31 13.83 -4.37 -0.66
CA GLU A 31 14.70 -3.45 0.08
C GLU A 31 13.92 -2.28 0.67
N PHE A 32 13.01 -1.68 -0.11
CA PHE A 32 12.18 -0.57 0.35
C PHE A 32 11.26 -0.96 1.51
N LYS A 33 10.54 -2.08 1.39
CA LYS A 33 9.69 -2.61 2.48
C LYS A 33 10.51 -2.91 3.74
N ASN A 34 11.65 -3.58 3.57
CA ASN A 34 12.51 -3.96 4.71
C ASN A 34 13.05 -2.72 5.44
N LYS A 35 13.44 -1.67 4.71
CA LYS A 35 13.82 -0.38 5.32
C LYS A 35 12.70 0.24 6.15
N ILE A 36 11.46 0.22 5.65
CA ILE A 36 10.31 0.73 6.42
C ILE A 36 10.13 -0.08 7.72
N ILE A 37 10.22 -1.41 7.64
CA ILE A 37 10.10 -2.27 8.83
C ILE A 37 11.20 -1.96 9.83
N GLU A 38 12.44 -1.78 9.36
CA GLU A 38 13.59 -1.45 10.22
C GLU A 38 13.42 -0.09 10.90
N GLU A 39 13.10 0.96 10.15
CA GLU A 39 13.04 2.33 10.66
C GLU A 39 11.79 2.63 11.49
N GLU A 40 10.67 1.95 11.24
CA GLU A 40 9.36 2.28 11.84
C GLU A 40 8.84 1.19 12.79
N SER A 41 9.65 0.17 13.08
CA SER A 41 9.30 -0.82 14.08
C SER A 41 9.13 -0.19 15.46
N TYR A 42 8.03 -0.54 16.14
CA TYR A 42 7.76 -0.12 17.51
C TYR A 42 8.05 -1.25 18.48
N LYS A 43 8.96 -1.04 19.44
CA LYS A 43 9.44 -2.09 20.36
C LYS A 43 9.91 -3.30 19.54
N ASP A 44 9.48 -4.51 19.90
CA ASP A 44 9.87 -5.75 19.23
C ASP A 44 8.96 -6.12 18.03
N LYS A 45 8.20 -5.16 17.48
CA LYS A 45 7.26 -5.38 16.36
C LYS A 45 7.92 -5.22 14.98
N ASN A 46 9.15 -5.68 14.82
CA ASN A 46 9.93 -5.58 13.58
C ASN A 46 9.60 -6.69 12.54
N LYS A 47 8.51 -7.42 12.72
CA LYS A 47 8.03 -8.40 11.74
C LYS A 47 7.00 -7.78 10.81
N GLU A 48 7.07 -8.10 9.52
CA GLU A 48 6.15 -7.64 8.47
C GLU A 48 4.66 -7.80 8.85
N GLU A 49 4.30 -8.89 9.51
CA GLU A 49 2.93 -9.20 9.96
C GLU A 49 2.33 -8.15 10.91
N ASN A 50 3.15 -7.30 11.52
CA ASN A 50 2.71 -6.22 12.41
C ASN A 50 2.34 -4.93 11.66
N PHE A 51 2.63 -4.86 10.36
CA PHE A 51 2.36 -3.70 9.50
C PHE A 51 1.21 -4.01 8.55
N SER A 52 0.61 -2.97 7.97
CA SER A 52 -0.18 -3.12 6.73
C SER A 52 0.47 -2.29 5.64
N PHE A 53 0.78 -2.92 4.51
CA PHE A 53 1.54 -2.33 3.40
C PHE A 53 0.72 -2.29 2.12
N LEU A 54 0.65 -1.13 1.48
CA LEU A 54 0.15 -0.98 0.11
C LEU A 54 1.24 -0.31 -0.70
N ILE A 55 2.01 -1.12 -1.44
CA ILE A 55 3.20 -0.66 -2.15
C ILE A 55 2.88 -0.53 -3.63
N TYR A 56 3.27 0.62 -4.17
CA TYR A 56 3.16 0.98 -5.56
C TYR A 56 4.52 1.08 -6.22
N LYS A 57 4.59 0.70 -7.49
CA LYS A 57 5.75 0.93 -8.36
C LYS A 57 5.32 1.73 -9.57
N ASP A 58 6.12 2.73 -9.93
CA ASP A 58 5.95 3.42 -11.20
C ASP A 58 6.40 2.50 -12.34
N LYS A 59 5.55 2.30 -13.36
CA LYS A 59 5.85 1.38 -14.48
C LYS A 59 7.01 1.82 -15.35
N SER A 60 7.31 3.12 -15.36
CA SER A 60 8.26 3.75 -16.26
C SER A 60 9.59 4.05 -15.60
N THR A 61 9.68 3.96 -14.27
CA THR A 61 10.86 4.34 -13.47
C THR A 61 11.08 3.37 -12.31
N ASN A 62 12.22 3.46 -11.61
CA ASN A 62 12.44 2.67 -10.38
C ASN A 62 12.03 3.45 -9.13
N ARG A 63 10.83 4.04 -9.17
CA ARG A 63 10.26 4.79 -8.04
C ARG A 63 9.14 4.00 -7.37
N TYR A 64 9.11 4.06 -6.05
CA TYR A 64 8.15 3.35 -5.22
C TYR A 64 7.43 4.31 -4.27
N LEU A 65 6.17 3.99 -4.00
CA LEU A 65 5.37 4.65 -2.99
C LEU A 65 4.82 3.57 -2.06
N ALA A 66 4.66 3.87 -0.77
CA ALA A 66 3.94 2.99 0.13
C ALA A 66 2.99 3.79 1.02
N ASP A 67 1.76 3.31 1.11
CA ASP A 67 0.81 3.65 2.18
C ASP A 67 0.95 2.55 3.24
N VAL A 68 1.32 2.94 4.46
CA VAL A 68 1.69 2.01 5.51
C VAL A 68 1.03 2.37 6.83
N TRP A 69 0.36 1.37 7.40
CA TRP A 69 -0.19 1.43 8.74
C TRP A 69 0.79 0.76 9.70
N LEU A 70 1.43 1.58 10.53
CA LEU A 70 2.48 1.16 11.43
C LEU A 70 1.93 0.44 12.67
N PRO A 71 2.70 -0.52 13.23
CA PRO A 71 2.40 -1.09 14.53
C PRO A 71 2.60 -0.05 15.62
N VAL A 72 1.55 0.28 16.38
CA VAL A 72 1.69 1.01 17.66
C VAL A 72 0.97 0.26 18.80
N GLU A 73 0.76 0.89 19.96
CA GLU A 73 0.06 0.26 21.09
C GLU A 73 -1.40 -0.11 20.76
N LYS A 74 -2.01 -0.95 21.61
CA LYS A 74 -3.06 -1.94 21.29
C LYS A 74 -4.20 -1.54 20.34
N ASP A 75 -4.58 -0.26 20.27
CA ASP A 75 -5.74 0.17 19.47
C ASP A 75 -5.46 1.38 18.56
N SER A 76 -4.20 1.83 18.49
CA SER A 76 -3.80 2.87 17.54
C SER A 76 -3.10 2.25 16.35
N GLN A 77 -3.23 2.88 15.19
CA GLN A 77 -2.39 2.63 14.02
C GLN A 77 -2.02 4.01 13.49
N LEU A 78 -0.74 4.20 13.16
CA LEU A 78 -0.28 5.43 12.52
C LEU A 78 -0.16 5.17 11.04
N GLU A 79 -0.84 5.98 10.24
CA GLU A 79 -0.71 5.97 8.80
C GLU A 79 0.42 6.90 8.37
N TYR A 80 1.33 6.38 7.56
CA TYR A 80 2.43 7.13 6.98
C TYR A 80 2.62 6.75 5.51
N TYR A 81 3.11 7.73 4.76
CA TYR A 81 3.37 7.62 3.34
C TYR A 81 4.87 7.66 3.10
N PHE A 82 5.39 6.66 2.40
CA PHE A 82 6.81 6.52 2.11
C PHE A 82 7.07 6.64 0.62
N PHE A 83 8.22 7.21 0.29
CA PHE A 83 8.69 7.42 -1.08
C PHE A 83 10.08 6.86 -1.22
N PHE A 84 10.33 6.08 -2.27
CA PHE A 84 11.64 5.55 -2.59
C PHE A 84 11.97 5.91 -4.03
N ASP A 85 13.02 6.71 -4.23
CA ASP A 85 13.47 7.09 -5.57
C ASP A 85 14.60 6.19 -6.06
N GLU A 86 15.08 6.48 -7.28
CA GLU A 86 16.13 5.70 -7.93
C GLU A 86 17.49 5.79 -7.22
N SER A 87 17.69 6.82 -6.37
CA SER A 87 18.86 6.96 -5.51
C SER A 87 18.75 6.14 -4.22
N LYS A 88 17.65 5.38 -4.05
CA LYS A 88 17.32 4.60 -2.85
C LYS A 88 17.19 5.46 -1.58
N LYS A 89 16.89 6.75 -1.76
CA LYS A 89 16.55 7.65 -0.67
C LYS A 89 15.11 7.40 -0.26
N MET A 90 14.90 7.20 1.04
CA MET A 90 13.57 7.06 1.62
C MET A 90 13.13 8.39 2.23
N ASP A 91 12.00 8.92 1.77
CA ASP A 91 11.33 10.06 2.39
C ASP A 91 10.01 9.60 3.02
N LYS A 92 9.61 10.23 4.14
CA LYS A 92 8.39 9.93 4.89
C LYS A 92 7.48 11.16 4.98
N SER A 93 6.17 10.96 4.90
CA SER A 93 5.15 12.01 5.01
C SER A 93 3.93 11.52 5.79
N LYS A 94 3.21 12.47 6.40
CA LYS A 94 1.85 12.27 6.96
C LYS A 94 0.75 12.82 6.06
N SER A 95 1.11 13.46 4.95
CA SER A 95 0.16 14.11 4.06
C SER A 95 -0.32 13.14 2.98
N GLU A 96 -1.56 12.69 3.13
CA GLU A 96 -2.26 11.89 2.11
C GLU A 96 -2.35 12.66 0.79
N THR A 97 -2.64 13.96 0.84
CA THR A 97 -2.71 14.81 -0.36
C THR A 97 -1.40 14.79 -1.14
N ALA A 98 -0.25 14.97 -0.46
CA ALA A 98 1.05 14.93 -1.13
C ALA A 98 1.37 13.53 -1.72
N PHE A 99 0.93 12.47 -1.04
CA PHE A 99 1.05 11.11 -1.56
C PHE A 99 0.20 10.90 -2.81
N ASN A 100 -1.07 11.31 -2.76
CA ASN A 100 -2.01 11.19 -3.87
C ASN A 100 -1.59 12.03 -5.08
N ASP A 101 -1.10 13.25 -4.87
CA ASP A 101 -0.58 14.10 -5.94
C ASP A 101 0.62 13.44 -6.63
N LYS A 102 1.56 12.90 -5.85
CA LYS A 102 2.74 12.22 -6.40
C LYS A 102 2.36 10.94 -7.13
N LYS A 103 1.44 10.15 -6.57
CA LYS A 103 0.88 8.96 -7.20
C LYS A 103 0.15 9.29 -8.51
N ALA A 104 -0.61 10.38 -8.56
CA ALA A 104 -1.32 10.84 -9.76
C ALA A 104 -0.38 11.38 -10.84
N SER A 105 0.79 11.90 -10.44
CA SER A 105 1.81 12.41 -11.38
C SER A 105 2.61 11.32 -12.12
N GLY A 106 2.55 10.07 -11.66
CA GLY A 106 3.29 8.94 -12.24
C GLY A 106 2.38 7.84 -12.76
N ASN A 107 2.99 6.78 -13.29
CA ASN A 107 2.27 5.60 -13.80
C ASN A 107 2.34 4.46 -12.78
N TYR A 108 1.80 4.71 -11.59
CA TYR A 108 1.93 3.79 -10.45
C TYR A 108 0.91 2.65 -10.50
N GLU A 109 1.38 1.42 -10.28
CA GLU A 109 0.54 0.25 -10.04
C GLU A 109 0.82 -0.38 -8.67
N VAL A 110 -0.19 -1.01 -8.09
CA VAL A 110 -0.02 -1.79 -6.85
C VAL A 110 0.78 -3.04 -7.18
N ILE A 111 1.92 -3.22 -6.53
CA ILE A 111 2.77 -4.41 -6.69
C ILE A 111 2.74 -5.32 -5.46
N TYR A 112 2.30 -4.81 -4.31
CA TYR A 112 2.21 -5.59 -3.09
C TYR A 112 1.17 -5.00 -2.13
N LYS A 113 0.43 -5.91 -1.47
CA LYS A 113 -0.58 -5.59 -0.46
C LYS A 113 -0.55 -6.63 0.65
N SER A 114 -0.45 -6.19 1.90
CA SER A 114 -0.55 -7.06 3.08
C SER A 114 -1.14 -6.33 4.29
N GLY A 115 -1.63 -7.09 5.27
CA GLY A 115 -2.25 -6.53 6.48
C GLY A 115 -3.71 -6.09 6.28
N LYS A 116 -4.20 -5.24 7.19
CA LYS A 116 -5.59 -4.79 7.25
C LYS A 116 -5.67 -3.33 6.86
N PHE A 117 -6.21 -3.06 5.68
CA PHE A 117 -6.70 -1.75 5.28
C PHE A 117 -8.15 -1.62 5.73
N LYS A 118 -8.54 -0.47 6.28
CA LYS A 118 -9.96 -0.17 6.52
C LYS A 118 -10.69 0.04 5.20
#